data_AF-A0A1V5XBX3-F1
#
_entry.id   AF-A0A1V5XBX3-F1
#
_cell.length_a   1.000
_cell.length_b   1.000
_cell.length_c   1.000
_cell.angle_alpha   90.00
_cell.angle_beta   90.00
_cell.angle_gamma   90.00
#
_symmetry.space_group_name_H-M   'P 1'
#
loop_
_entity.id
_entity.type
_entity.pdbx_description
1 polymer ?
#
loop_
_entity_poly.entity_id
_entity_poly.type
_entity_poly.pdbx_seq_one_letter_code
_entity_poly.pdbx_strand_id
1 'polypeptide(L)'
;MPKNSFVVYNDYMEYCKELTDEEFGKLFRAIFNYSSTGEIPAFADRVLNMAFSFIKSALDRDNEKWELEVKKRSEAGKKGMASRWGKNNSVIEDDNKNNGVIDSITKITDNVTDNVTDNVTDNVTDNVTDNVTDNVND
;
A
#
# COMPACT_ATOMS: atom_id res chain seq x y z
N MET A 1 -6.88 12.26 -3.78
CA MET A 1 -6.02 11.23 -4.37
C MET A 1 -6.91 10.20 -5.05
N PRO A 2 -6.58 9.74 -6.25
CA PRO A 2 -7.26 8.60 -6.86
C PRO A 2 -6.95 7.32 -6.06
N LYS A 3 -7.84 6.32 -6.17
CA LYS A 3 -7.63 5.01 -5.57
C LYS A 3 -6.61 4.23 -6.42
N ASN A 4 -5.54 3.73 -5.80
CA ASN A 4 -4.40 3.15 -6.52
C ASN A 4 -4.52 1.64 -6.76
N SER A 5 -5.47 0.97 -6.11
CA SER A 5 -5.62 -0.48 -6.17
C SER A 5 -7.07 -0.91 -6.01
N PHE A 6 -7.38 -2.10 -6.51
CA PHE A 6 -8.65 -2.78 -6.31
C PHE A 6 -8.39 -4.25 -5.95
N VAL A 7 -9.41 -4.92 -5.41
CA VAL A 7 -9.33 -6.33 -4.99
C VAL A 7 -10.04 -7.19 -6.03
N VAL A 8 -9.41 -8.32 -6.37
CA VAL A 8 -10.02 -9.38 -7.17
C VAL A 8 -10.40 -10.50 -6.22
N TYR A 9 -11.68 -10.90 -6.24
CA TYR A 9 -12.19 -11.95 -5.37
C TYR A 9 -12.09 -13.31 -6.05
N ASN A 10 -11.84 -14.36 -5.27
CA ASN A 10 -11.73 -15.74 -5.78
C ASN A 10 -13.03 -16.23 -6.44
N ASP A 11 -14.18 -15.73 -5.98
CA ASP A 11 -15.50 -16.05 -6.52
C ASP A 11 -15.60 -15.73 -8.02
N TYR A 12 -14.79 -14.79 -8.52
CA TYR A 12 -14.78 -14.45 -9.94
C TYR A 12 -14.25 -15.59 -10.82
N MET A 13 -13.49 -16.51 -10.24
CA MET A 13 -13.00 -17.68 -10.96
C MET A 13 -14.15 -18.53 -11.50
N GLU A 14 -15.30 -18.57 -10.82
CA GLU A 14 -16.47 -19.31 -11.32
C GLU A 14 -16.99 -18.76 -12.64
N TYR A 15 -16.93 -17.45 -12.84
CA TYR A 15 -17.32 -16.79 -14.08
C TYR A 15 -16.27 -16.92 -15.18
N CYS A 16 -15.00 -17.08 -14.79
CA CYS A 16 -13.88 -17.15 -15.71
C CYS A 16 -13.57 -18.58 -16.19
N LYS A 17 -14.08 -19.63 -15.52
CA LYS A 17 -13.82 -21.04 -15.87
C LYS A 17 -14.21 -21.41 -17.30
N GLU A 18 -15.25 -20.79 -17.83
CA GLU A 18 -15.77 -21.08 -19.17
C GLU A 18 -15.24 -20.12 -20.24
N LEU A 19 -14.47 -19.09 -19.84
CA LEU A 19 -13.89 -18.12 -20.77
C LEU A 19 -12.60 -18.67 -21.38
N THR A 20 -12.40 -18.37 -22.65
CA THR A 20 -11.07 -18.53 -23.27
C THR A 20 -10.08 -17.49 -22.73
N ASP A 21 -8.78 -17.74 -22.86
CA ASP A 21 -7.74 -16.80 -22.42
C ASP A 21 -7.87 -15.42 -23.09
N GLU A 22 -8.31 -15.38 -24.36
CA GLU A 22 -8.56 -14.13 -25.07
C GLU A 22 -9.72 -13.33 -24.48
N GLU A 23 -10.82 -14.02 -24.14
CA GLU A 23 -11.99 -13.42 -23.51
C GLU A 23 -11.67 -12.96 -22.09
N PHE A 24 -10.96 -13.78 -21.32
CA PHE A 24 -10.46 -13.40 -20.01
C PHE A 24 -9.58 -12.15 -20.10
N GLY A 25 -8.66 -12.08 -21.07
CA GLY A 25 -7.83 -10.89 -21.30
C GLY A 25 -8.65 -9.64 -21.62
N LYS A 26 -9.69 -9.76 -22.45
CA LYS A 26 -10.63 -8.66 -22.77
C LYS A 26 -11.39 -8.20 -21.52
N LEU A 27 -11.89 -9.14 -20.72
CA LEU A 27 -12.59 -8.87 -19.47
C LEU A 27 -11.67 -8.15 -18.47
N PHE A 28 -10.45 -8.66 -18.27
CA PHE A 28 -9.51 -8.13 -17.31
C PHE A 28 -9.03 -6.73 -17.69
N ARG A 29 -8.77 -6.48 -18.97
CA ARG A 29 -8.48 -5.14 -19.47
C ARG A 29 -9.62 -4.16 -19.19
N ALA A 30 -10.87 -4.59 -19.39
CA ALA A 30 -12.02 -3.74 -19.10
C ALA A 30 -12.20 -3.44 -17.61
N ILE A 31 -11.90 -4.41 -16.74
CA ILE A 31 -11.90 -4.20 -15.28
C ILE A 31 -10.90 -3.12 -14.87
N PHE A 32 -9.68 -3.15 -15.43
CA PHE A 32 -8.67 -2.12 -15.18
C PHE A 32 -9.10 -0.74 -15.68
N ASN A 33 -9.66 -0.66 -16.88
CA ASN A 33 -10.16 0.59 -17.44
C ASN A 33 -11.28 1.15 -16.57
N TYR A 34 -12.25 0.32 -16.17
CA TYR A 34 -13.33 0.71 -15.28
C TYR A 34 -12.81 1.22 -13.93
N SER A 35 -11.88 0.49 -13.30
CA SER A 35 -11.31 0.90 -12.01
C SER A 35 -10.52 2.21 -12.08
N SER A 36 -9.92 2.53 -13.22
CA SER A 36 -9.04 3.70 -13.37
C SER A 36 -9.79 4.94 -13.87
N THR A 37 -10.71 4.75 -14.82
CA THR A 37 -11.38 5.84 -15.56
C THR A 37 -12.90 5.85 -15.42
N GLY A 38 -13.50 4.75 -14.94
CA GLY A 38 -14.95 4.58 -14.91
C GLY A 38 -15.56 4.18 -16.25
N GLU A 39 -14.75 3.89 -17.27
CA GLU A 39 -15.25 3.48 -18.59
C GLU A 39 -15.99 2.15 -18.54
N ILE A 40 -17.24 2.14 -19.04
CA ILE A 40 -18.06 0.94 -19.14
C ILE A 40 -17.77 0.28 -20.50
N PRO A 41 -17.25 -0.96 -20.52
CA PRO A 41 -17.01 -1.69 -21.75
C PRO A 41 -18.33 -2.04 -22.45
N ALA A 42 -18.30 -2.07 -23.78
CA ALA A 42 -19.38 -2.58 -24.60
C ALA A 42 -18.92 -3.90 -25.26
N PHE A 43 -19.18 -5.03 -24.60
CA PHE A 43 -18.89 -6.33 -25.18
C PHE A 43 -20.00 -6.74 -26.15
N ALA A 44 -19.63 -7.31 -27.30
CA ALA A 44 -20.60 -7.96 -28.19
C ALA A 44 -21.12 -9.28 -27.60
N ASP A 45 -20.28 -9.94 -26.80
CA ASP A 45 -20.63 -11.18 -26.11
C ASP A 45 -21.40 -10.91 -24.80
N ARG A 46 -22.48 -11.68 -24.61
CA ARG A 46 -23.36 -11.60 -23.46
C ARG A 46 -22.71 -12.19 -22.21
N VAL A 47 -21.86 -13.22 -22.32
CA VAL A 47 -21.20 -13.83 -21.15
C VAL A 47 -20.20 -12.85 -20.55
N LEU A 48 -19.37 -12.21 -21.38
CA LEU A 48 -18.47 -11.13 -20.95
C LEU A 48 -19.20 -9.96 -20.28
N ASN A 49 -20.34 -9.51 -20.83
CA ASN A 49 -21.15 -8.45 -20.22
C ASN A 49 -21.68 -8.86 -18.84
N MET A 50 -22.17 -10.10 -18.71
CA MET A 50 -22.66 -10.61 -17.42
C MET A 50 -21.52 -10.69 -16.39
N ALA A 51 -20.39 -11.31 -16.74
CA ALA A 51 -19.21 -11.40 -15.89
C ALA A 51 -18.75 -10.01 -15.43
N PHE A 52 -18.65 -9.06 -16.36
CA PHE A 52 -18.31 -7.67 -16.04
C PHE A 52 -19.32 -7.02 -15.11
N SER A 53 -20.62 -7.21 -15.31
CA SER A 53 -21.66 -6.60 -14.45
C SER A 53 -21.58 -7.02 -12.99
N PHE A 54 -21.24 -8.29 -12.73
CA PHE A 54 -21.03 -8.80 -11.38
C PHE A 54 -19.80 -8.18 -10.72
N ILE A 55 -18.68 -8.14 -11.45
CA ILE A 55 -17.42 -7.56 -10.98
C ILE A 55 -17.57 -6.04 -10.75
N LYS A 56 -18.23 -5.34 -11.68
CA LYS A 56 -18.57 -3.93 -11.56
C LYS A 56 -19.32 -3.64 -10.26
N SER A 57 -20.33 -4.46 -9.95
CA SER A 57 -21.13 -4.29 -8.73
C SER A 57 -20.31 -4.42 -7.46
N ALA A 58 -19.27 -5.27 -7.46
CA ALA A 58 -18.36 -5.39 -6.33
C ALA A 58 -17.38 -4.22 -6.24
N LEU A 59 -16.81 -3.78 -7.38
CA LEU A 59 -15.93 -2.61 -7.44
C LEU A 59 -16.65 -1.35 -6.96
N ASP A 60 -17.92 -1.17 -7.33
CA ASP A 60 -18.73 -0.03 -6.90
C ASP A 60 -18.90 -0.01 -5.38
N ARG A 61 -19.22 -1.15 -4.77
CA ARG A 61 -19.31 -1.28 -3.30
C ARG A 61 -18.00 -0.96 -2.61
N ASP A 62 -16.88 -1.41 -3.16
CA ASP A 62 -15.55 -1.18 -2.58
C ASP A 62 -15.09 0.26 -2.76
N ASN A 63 -15.50 0.92 -3.85
CA ASN A 63 -15.25 2.33 -4.06
C ASN A 63 -16.06 3.18 -3.09
N GLU A 64 -17.35 2.90 -2.92
CA GLU A 64 -18.20 3.61 -1.95
C GLU A 64 -17.65 3.50 -0.52
N LYS A 65 -17.27 2.28 -0.10
CA LYS A 65 -16.64 2.08 1.22
C LYS A 65 -15.35 2.87 1.37
N TRP A 66 -14.51 2.89 0.35
CA TRP A 66 -13.25 3.63 0.37
C TRP A 66 -13.49 5.14 0.44
N GLU A 67 -14.42 5.68 -0.33
CA GLU A 67 -14.77 7.11 -0.34
C GLU A 67 -15.28 7.57 1.04
N LEU A 68 -16.16 6.78 1.66
CA LEU A 68 -16.67 7.05 3.00
C LEU A 68 -15.54 7.07 4.03
N GLU A 69 -14.60 6.13 3.95
CA GLU A 69 -13.45 6.07 4.85
C GLU A 69 -12.50 7.26 4.67
N VAL A 70 -12.18 7.62 3.42
CA VAL A 70 -11.38 8.81 3.10
C VAL A 70 -12.02 10.06 3.66
N LYS A 71 -13.34 10.23 3.51
CA LYS A 71 -14.07 11.37 4.04
C LYS A 71 -13.99 11.43 5.56
N LYS A 72 -14.27 10.31 6.24
CA LYS A 72 -14.18 10.22 7.72
C LYS A 72 -12.78 10.56 8.22
N ARG A 73 -11.73 10.03 7.60
CA ARG A 73 -10.34 10.32 7.97
C ARG A 73 -9.97 11.78 7.71
N SER A 74 -10.42 12.36 6.60
CA SER A 74 -10.22 13.77 6.29
C SER A 74 -10.86 14.68 7.33
N GLU A 75 -12.11 14.40 7.72
CA GLU A 75 -12.84 15.15 8.74
C GLU A 75 -12.18 15.02 10.12
N ALA A 76 -11.77 13.79 10.51
CA ALA A 76 -11.05 13.55 11.74
C ALA A 76 -9.70 14.30 11.78
N GLY A 77 -8.96 14.32 10.67
CA GLY A 77 -7.71 15.08 10.53
C GLY A 77 -7.93 16.59 10.66
N LYS A 78 -8.93 17.15 9.98
CA LYS A 78 -9.32 18.57 10.12
C LYS A 78 -9.70 18.91 11.56
N LYS A 79 -10.49 18.06 12.22
CA LYS A 79 -10.88 18.22 13.63
C LYS A 79 -9.68 18.14 14.58
N GLY A 80 -8.74 17.24 14.33
CA GLY A 80 -7.50 17.12 15.10
C GLY A 80 -6.62 18.37 14.98
N MET A 81 -6.45 18.89 13.76
CA MET A 81 -5.70 20.11 13.47
C MET A 81 -6.36 21.35 14.11
N ALA A 82 -7.67 21.49 13.97
CA ALA A 82 -8.43 22.56 14.61
C ALA A 82 -8.35 22.51 16.14
N SER A 83 -8.33 21.31 16.74
CA SER A 83 -8.15 21.17 18.18
C SER A 83 -6.75 21.61 18.66
N ARG A 84 -5.70 21.40 17.86
CA ARG A 84 -4.32 21.76 18.19
C ARG A 84 -3.98 23.23 17.95
N TRP A 85 -4.53 23.83 16.89
CA TRP A 85 -4.14 25.17 16.44
C TRP A 85 -5.30 26.17 16.34
N GLY A 86 -6.55 25.72 16.45
CA GLY A 86 -7.74 26.57 16.39
C GLY A 86 -8.12 27.22 17.73
N LYS A 87 -7.43 26.90 18.83
CA LYS A 87 -7.48 27.70 20.06
C LYS A 87 -6.49 28.85 19.94
N ASN A 88 -7.00 30.01 19.53
CA ASN A 88 -6.25 31.25 19.60
C ASN A 88 -5.82 31.53 21.06
N ASN A 89 -4.51 31.62 21.26
CA ASN A 89 -3.86 32.51 22.22
C ASN A 89 -4.20 32.32 23.71
N SER A 90 -4.08 31.10 24.25
CA SER A 90 -3.52 31.03 25.61
C SER A 90 -2.02 30.94 25.41
N VAL A 91 -1.32 32.05 25.67
CA VAL A 91 0.11 31.99 25.96
C VAL A 91 0.28 30.84 26.94
N ILE A 92 1.15 29.87 26.62
CA ILE A 92 1.55 28.89 27.62
C ILE A 92 2.35 29.70 28.64
N GLU A 93 1.70 30.15 29.72
CA GLU A 93 2.35 30.95 30.78
C GLU A 93 3.24 30.09 31.68
N ASP A 94 3.06 28.77 31.65
CA ASP A 94 3.91 27.79 32.33
C ASP A 94 4.38 26.72 31.34
N ASP A 95 5.46 27.02 30.61
CA ASP A 95 6.20 26.00 29.89
C ASP A 95 7.06 25.20 30.88
N ASN A 96 6.60 23.99 31.24
CA ASN A 96 7.45 23.06 31.97
C ASN A 96 8.59 22.58 31.05
N LYS A 97 9.63 23.41 30.89
CA LYS A 97 10.90 23.10 30.21
C LYS A 97 11.73 22.07 30.98
N ASN A 98 11.12 21.14 31.71
CA ASN A 98 11.83 19.94 32.10
C ASN A 98 11.96 19.06 30.84
N ASN A 99 13.06 19.29 30.12
CA ASN A 99 13.52 18.50 28.98
C ASN A 99 13.98 17.11 29.44
N GLY A 100 13.06 16.32 29.97
CA GLY A 100 13.19 14.88 30.13
C GLY A 100 12.50 14.20 28.97
N VAL A 101 13.04 14.33 27.76
CA VAL A 101 12.61 13.52 26.62
C VAL A 101 12.90 12.06 26.97
N ILE A 102 11.87 11.31 27.34
CA ILE A 102 11.87 9.85 27.23
C ILE A 102 11.49 9.57 25.78
N ASP A 103 12.51 9.38 24.94
CA ASP A 103 12.33 8.99 23.54
C ASP A 103 11.48 7.72 23.51
N SER A 104 10.24 7.88 23.05
CA SER A 104 9.32 6.77 22.87
C SER A 104 9.79 5.95 21.68
N ILE A 105 10.40 4.81 22.01
CA ILE A 105 10.76 3.66 21.17
C ILE A 105 9.80 3.51 19.97
N THR A 106 10.13 4.15 18.85
CA THR A 106 9.43 3.98 17.56
C THR A 106 10.43 3.96 16.40
N LYS A 107 11.57 3.29 16.60
CA LYS A 107 12.56 2.97 15.56
C LYS A 107 13.20 1.59 15.77
N ILE A 108 12.41 0.54 16.00
CA ILE A 108 12.97 -0.83 16.11
C ILE A 108 13.05 -1.56 14.76
N THR A 109 12.38 -1.10 13.70
CA THR A 109 12.32 -1.89 12.45
C THR A 109 13.36 -1.52 11.38
N ASP A 110 13.86 -0.28 11.29
CA ASP A 110 14.77 0.09 10.20
C ASP A 110 16.25 -0.20 10.50
N ASN A 111 16.67 -0.20 11.77
CA ASN A 111 18.08 -0.43 12.14
C ASN A 111 18.51 -1.91 12.14
N VAL A 112 17.57 -2.85 12.05
CA VAL A 112 17.90 -4.29 12.07
C VAL A 112 18.34 -4.78 10.68
N THR A 113 17.86 -4.15 9.60
CA THR A 113 18.17 -4.61 8.25
C THR A 113 19.51 -4.06 7.74
N ASP A 114 19.81 -2.78 8.00
CA ASP A 114 21.07 -2.16 7.55
C ASP A 114 22.28 -2.74 8.31
N ASN A 115 22.16 -2.97 9.62
CA ASN A 115 23.29 -3.44 10.44
C ASN A 115 23.61 -4.93 10.24
N VAL A 116 22.69 -5.72 9.71
CA VAL A 116 22.92 -7.14 9.39
C VAL A 116 23.53 -7.31 8.00
N THR A 117 23.21 -6.42 7.05
CA THR A 117 23.70 -6.55 5.67
C THR A 117 25.15 -6.06 5.53
N ASP A 118 25.50 -4.92 6.13
CA ASP A 118 26.88 -4.40 6.10
C ASP A 118 27.84 -5.32 6.87
N ASN A 119 27.44 -5.78 8.05
CA ASN A 119 28.34 -6.53 8.94
C ASN A 119 28.58 -8.00 8.50
N VAL A 120 27.70 -8.55 7.64
CA VAL A 120 27.88 -9.87 7.02
C VAL A 120 28.71 -9.76 5.73
N THR A 121 28.58 -8.66 4.98
CA THR A 121 29.32 -8.49 3.72
C THR A 121 30.80 -8.17 4.00
N ASP A 122 31.10 -7.31 4.97
CA ASP A 122 32.49 -6.97 5.32
C ASP A 122 33.24 -8.15 5.94
N ASN A 123 32.62 -8.90 6.86
CA ASN A 123 33.27 -10.05 7.50
C ASN A 123 33.54 -11.24 6.57
N VAL A 124 32.71 -11.44 5.54
CA VAL A 124 32.91 -12.52 4.56
C VAL A 124 33.97 -12.12 3.54
N THR A 125 34.07 -10.84 3.18
CA THR A 125 35.06 -10.36 2.21
C THR A 125 36.47 -10.33 2.80
N ASP A 126 36.63 -9.88 4.05
CA ASP A 126 37.96 -9.84 4.69
C ASP A 126 38.51 -11.24 5.01
N ASN A 127 37.67 -12.16 5.51
CA ASN A 127 38.14 -13.53 5.82
C ASN A 127 38.47 -14.39 4.60
N VAL A 128 37.84 -14.14 3.45
CA VAL A 128 38.15 -14.87 2.20
C VAL A 128 39.42 -14.31 1.56
N THR A 129 39.71 -13.02 1.73
CA THR A 129 40.91 -12.38 1.16
C THR A 129 42.17 -12.74 1.96
N ASP A 130 42.10 -12.75 3.29
CA ASP A 130 43.27 -13.09 4.12
C ASP A 130 43.65 -14.58 4.02
N ASN A 131 42.67 -15.50 3.97
CA ASN A 131 42.97 -16.94 3.85
C ASN A 131 43.49 -17.36 2.47
N VAL A 132 43.17 -16.61 1.39
CA VAL A 132 43.71 -16.89 0.05
C VAL A 132 45.13 -16.34 -0.11
N THR A 133 45.49 -15.29 0.64
CA THR A 133 46.81 -14.65 0.52
C THR A 133 47.88 -15.38 1.34
N ASP A 134 47.54 -15.88 2.54
CA ASP A 134 48.48 -16.63 3.39
C ASP A 134 48.78 -18.05 2.90
N ASN A 135 47.99 -18.59 1.98
CA ASN A 135 48.22 -19.92 1.40
C ASN A 135 48.93 -19.89 0.03
N VAL A 136 49.27 -18.69 -0.47
CA VAL A 136 50.03 -18.49 -1.72
C VAL A 136 51.49 -18.07 -1.45
N ASN A 137 51.83 -17.72 -0.21
CA ASN A 137 53.16 -17.23 0.20
C ASN A 137 53.78 -18.02 1.37
N ASP A 138 53.94 -19.34 1.20
CA ASP A 138 55.07 -20.04 1.84
C ASP A 138 56.40 -19.43 1.36
#